data_AF-A0A6M3LXL5-F1
#
_entry.id   AF-A0A6M3LXL5-F1
#
_cell.length_a   1.000
_cell.length_b   1.000
_cell.length_c   1.000
_cell.angle_alpha   90.00
_cell.angle_beta   90.00
_cell.angle_gamma   90.00
#
_symmetry.space_group_name_H-M   'P 1'
#
loop_
_entity.id
_entity.type
_entity.pdbx_description
1 polymer ?
#
loop_
_entity_poly.entity_id
_entity_poly.type
_entity_poly.pdbx_seq_one_letter_code
_entity_poly.pdbx_strand_id
1 'polypeptide(L)'
;MELKIIPISSITCGERFRLDYGDINSLIESIKKEGIIQPLAVKQTSPDTYHLLAGGRRFQACTKASITDIPVRIYPETITPLEMRSIELMENICRKDLTWEESINLKNEINELQIEIHGRKKSTAVDAEGWSERDTAELLGMSNTSVSADINLANALKVFPELKKATNKNEAMKMLRKLQVDVIQEEISKRLMEKRARTPIEQQLLDLSNRYIVKDFFEGIREVPDHSIDLVEMDPPYGIALQDLKKHDNIDIQLHTQYNEVPAEDYLVFMSRVIRECYRVMSENSWL
;
A
#
# COMPACT_ATOMS: atom_id res chain seq x y z
N MET A 1 11.94 22.87 -18.36
CA MET A 1 10.85 23.50 -17.58
C MET A 1 11.33 24.89 -17.20
N GLU A 2 10.61 25.93 -17.59
CA GLU A 2 10.99 27.33 -17.32
C GLU A 2 9.88 27.99 -16.50
N LEU A 3 10.26 28.67 -15.41
CA LEU A 3 9.33 29.45 -14.60
C LEU A 3 9.39 30.89 -15.08
N LYS A 4 8.29 31.38 -15.64
CA LYS A 4 8.18 32.72 -16.20
C LYS A 4 6.91 33.41 -15.70
N ILE A 5 6.97 34.73 -15.64
CA ILE A 5 5.79 35.56 -15.42
C ILE A 5 5.27 35.93 -16.81
N ILE A 6 4.02 35.60 -17.08
CA ILE A 6 3.36 35.90 -18.37
C ILE A 6 2.05 36.62 -18.15
N PRO A 7 1.59 37.42 -19.12
CA PRO A 7 0.29 38.06 -19.05
C PRO A 7 -0.83 37.02 -19.10
N ILE A 8 -1.86 37.15 -18.27
CA ILE A 8 -2.98 36.20 -18.24
C ILE A 8 -3.73 36.13 -19.59
N SER A 9 -3.65 37.19 -20.40
CA SER A 9 -4.25 37.27 -21.73
C SER A 9 -3.60 36.36 -22.77
N SER A 10 -2.37 35.92 -22.56
CA SER A 10 -1.70 34.97 -23.47
C SER A 10 -2.08 33.50 -23.20
N ILE A 11 -2.86 33.25 -22.15
CA ILE A 11 -3.26 31.89 -21.73
C ILE A 11 -4.68 31.61 -22.21
N THR A 12 -4.79 30.60 -23.06
CA THR A 12 -6.07 30.04 -23.49
C THR A 12 -6.49 28.93 -22.53
N CYS A 13 -7.74 28.98 -22.05
CA CYS A 13 -8.36 27.89 -21.31
C CYS A 13 -9.32 27.16 -22.25
N GLY A 14 -9.10 25.86 -22.49
CA GLY A 14 -10.05 25.01 -23.20
C GLY A 14 -11.27 24.66 -22.36
N GLU A 15 -12.16 23.82 -22.92
CA GLU A 15 -13.28 23.24 -22.18
C GLU A 15 -12.75 22.39 -21.01
N ARG A 16 -13.18 22.72 -19.78
CA ARG A 16 -12.78 22.01 -18.56
C ARG A 16 -13.95 21.20 -18.01
N PHE A 17 -13.67 19.97 -17.57
CA PHE A 17 -14.64 19.08 -16.93
C PHE A 17 -15.20 19.61 -15.60
N ARG A 18 -14.50 20.52 -14.92
CA ARG A 18 -14.91 21.08 -13.63
C ARG A 18 -15.41 22.51 -13.81
N LEU A 19 -16.71 22.70 -13.72
CA LEU A 19 -17.36 24.02 -13.79
C LEU A 19 -17.56 24.66 -12.41
N ASP A 20 -17.64 23.84 -11.35
CA ASP A 20 -17.73 24.31 -9.97
C ASP A 20 -16.35 24.29 -9.29
N TYR A 21 -15.85 25.50 -9.03
CA TYR A 21 -14.53 25.76 -8.44
C TYR A 21 -14.60 26.09 -6.94
N GLY A 22 -15.77 25.93 -6.31
CA GLY A 22 -16.01 26.23 -4.90
C GLY A 22 -15.84 27.73 -4.58
N ASP A 23 -15.45 28.05 -3.35
CA ASP A 23 -15.32 29.44 -2.90
C ASP A 23 -14.07 30.14 -3.50
N ILE A 24 -14.26 30.75 -4.67
CA ILE A 24 -13.23 31.53 -5.37
C ILE A 24 -12.89 32.83 -4.62
N ASN A 25 -13.83 33.39 -3.84
CA ASN A 25 -13.63 34.68 -3.18
C ASN A 25 -12.54 34.58 -2.10
N SER A 26 -12.58 33.50 -1.30
CA SER A 26 -11.52 33.20 -0.33
C SER A 26 -10.13 33.10 -0.98
N LEU A 27 -10.05 32.49 -2.16
CA LEU A 27 -8.80 32.34 -2.92
C LEU A 27 -8.32 33.68 -3.49
N ILE A 28 -9.23 34.56 -3.93
CA ILE A 28 -8.89 35.91 -4.37
C ILE A 28 -8.27 36.72 -3.22
N GLU A 29 -8.86 36.67 -2.02
CA GLU A 29 -8.32 37.35 -0.84
C GLU A 29 -6.92 36.83 -0.49
N SER A 30 -6.73 35.51 -0.51
CA SER A 30 -5.42 34.89 -0.28
C SER A 30 -4.40 35.32 -1.33
N ILE A 31 -4.76 35.34 -2.61
CA ILE A 31 -3.86 35.74 -3.71
C ILE A 31 -3.50 37.23 -3.59
N LYS A 32 -4.44 38.10 -3.21
CA LYS A 32 -4.16 39.53 -2.99
C LYS A 32 -3.20 39.78 -1.83
N LYS A 33 -3.26 38.93 -0.78
CA LYS A 33 -2.45 39.09 0.44
C LYS A 33 -1.06 38.48 0.31
N GLU A 34 -0.97 37.24 -0.16
CA GLU A 34 0.25 36.41 -0.15
C GLU A 34 0.85 36.20 -1.55
N GLY A 35 0.15 36.66 -2.60
CA GLY A 35 0.53 36.38 -3.98
C GLY A 35 0.23 34.95 -4.42
N ILE A 36 0.65 34.61 -5.64
CA ILE A 36 0.48 33.26 -6.20
C ILE A 36 1.67 32.40 -5.75
N ILE A 37 1.48 31.65 -4.68
CA ILE A 37 2.53 30.78 -4.10
C ILE A 37 2.85 29.60 -5.04
N GLN A 38 1.83 28.98 -5.63
CA GLN A 38 2.01 27.91 -6.61
C GLN A 38 1.76 28.42 -8.03
N PRO A 39 2.76 28.37 -8.92
CA PRO A 39 2.62 28.80 -10.32
C PRO A 39 1.66 27.89 -11.10
N LEU A 40 1.00 28.42 -12.12
CA LEU A 40 0.10 27.64 -12.98
C LEU A 40 0.91 26.83 -14.00
N ALA A 41 0.41 25.67 -14.44
CA ALA A 41 1.07 24.89 -15.48
C ALA A 41 0.46 25.22 -16.85
N VAL A 42 1.30 25.61 -17.82
CA VAL A 42 0.86 25.95 -19.17
C VAL A 42 1.69 25.24 -20.23
N LYS A 43 1.06 24.83 -21.34
CA LYS A 43 1.74 24.33 -22.53
C LYS A 43 1.92 25.47 -23.52
N GLN A 44 3.12 25.63 -24.06
CA GLN A 44 3.35 26.56 -25.15
C GLN A 44 2.70 26.01 -26.44
N THR A 45 1.86 26.81 -27.08
CA THR A 45 1.21 26.46 -28.36
C THR A 45 1.72 27.29 -29.53
N SER A 46 2.28 28.47 -29.26
CA SER A 46 2.92 29.35 -30.25
C SER A 46 3.86 30.32 -29.51
N PRO A 47 4.69 31.11 -30.20
CA PRO A 47 5.41 32.21 -29.57
C PRO A 47 4.43 33.09 -28.77
N ASP A 48 4.75 33.31 -27.49
CA ASP A 48 3.94 34.11 -26.55
C ASP A 48 2.46 33.69 -26.41
N THR A 49 2.10 32.47 -26.78
CA THR A 49 0.75 31.92 -26.60
C THR A 49 0.80 30.58 -25.88
N TYR A 50 -0.07 30.44 -24.88
CA TYR A 50 -0.05 29.31 -23.97
C TYR A 50 -1.43 28.70 -23.80
N HIS A 51 -1.47 27.42 -23.46
CA HIS A 51 -2.67 26.68 -23.11
C HIS A 51 -2.61 26.25 -21.64
N LEU A 52 -3.66 26.54 -20.88
CA LEU A 52 -3.71 26.23 -19.45
C LEU A 52 -3.87 24.71 -19.23
N LEU A 53 -2.91 24.10 -18.54
CA LEU A 53 -2.92 22.68 -18.18
C LEU A 53 -3.56 22.50 -16.80
N ALA A 54 -2.85 22.93 -15.75
CA ALA A 54 -3.29 22.81 -14.36
C ALA A 54 -3.42 24.18 -13.68
N GLY A 55 -4.27 24.24 -12.66
CA GLY A 55 -4.50 25.47 -11.90
C GLY A 55 -5.73 26.29 -12.32
N GLY A 56 -6.77 25.67 -12.89
CA GLY A 56 -8.01 26.34 -13.32
C GLY A 56 -8.66 27.25 -12.26
N ARG A 57 -8.65 26.84 -10.97
CA ARG A 57 -9.12 27.67 -9.85
C ARG A 57 -8.32 28.97 -9.70
N ARG A 58 -7.00 28.87 -9.80
CA ARG A 58 -6.07 30.01 -9.71
C ARG A 58 -6.25 30.93 -10.91
N PHE A 59 -6.37 30.35 -12.11
CA PHE A 59 -6.65 31.12 -13.33
C PHE A 59 -7.93 31.95 -13.18
N GLN A 60 -9.06 31.33 -12.83
CA GLN A 60 -10.32 32.06 -12.61
C GLN A 60 -10.22 33.11 -11.50
N ALA A 61 -9.57 32.80 -10.38
CA ALA A 61 -9.37 33.76 -9.29
C ALA A 61 -8.55 34.96 -9.77
N CYS A 62 -7.48 34.75 -10.53
CA CYS A 62 -6.65 35.82 -11.09
C CYS A 62 -7.41 36.66 -12.12
N THR A 63 -8.20 36.03 -12.99
CA THR A 63 -9.07 36.73 -13.94
C THR A 63 -10.10 37.62 -13.22
N LYS A 64 -10.75 37.09 -12.17
CA LYS A 64 -11.73 37.85 -11.36
C LYS A 64 -11.07 38.93 -10.50
N ALA A 65 -9.84 38.72 -10.06
CA ALA A 65 -9.06 39.69 -9.29
C ALA A 65 -8.39 40.76 -10.17
N SER A 66 -8.54 40.70 -11.50
CA SER A 66 -7.92 41.59 -12.48
C SER A 66 -6.39 41.63 -12.38
N ILE A 67 -5.76 40.48 -12.07
CA ILE A 67 -4.30 40.35 -12.04
C ILE A 67 -3.80 40.19 -13.47
N THR A 68 -2.87 41.06 -13.88
CA THR A 68 -2.33 41.10 -15.25
C THR A 68 -1.29 40.01 -15.47
N ASP A 69 -0.39 39.82 -14.51
CA ASP A 69 0.81 39.02 -14.64
C ASP A 69 0.82 37.89 -13.61
N ILE A 70 0.97 36.65 -14.07
CA ILE A 70 0.93 35.47 -13.21
C ILE A 70 2.14 34.57 -13.43
N PRO A 71 2.70 33.96 -12.37
CA PRO A 71 3.79 33.02 -12.48
C PRO A 71 3.28 31.70 -13.04
N VAL A 72 3.93 31.22 -14.10
CA VAL A 72 3.59 29.96 -14.76
C VAL A 72 4.83 29.09 -14.99
N ARG A 73 4.61 27.78 -15.01
CA ARG A 73 5.56 26.78 -15.52
C ARG A 73 5.21 26.47 -16.96
N ILE A 74 6.14 26.77 -17.86
CA ILE A 74 5.96 26.54 -19.30
C ILE A 74 6.49 25.15 -19.67
N TYR A 75 5.62 24.37 -20.33
CA TYR A 75 5.92 23.10 -20.96
C TYR A 75 6.03 23.27 -22.48
N PRO A 76 6.95 22.56 -23.15
CA PRO A 76 7.16 22.67 -24.58
C PRO A 76 5.97 22.15 -25.38
N GLU A 77 5.84 22.59 -26.64
CA GLU A 77 4.75 22.18 -27.55
C GLU A 77 4.74 20.67 -27.82
N THR A 78 5.93 20.05 -27.84
CA THR A 78 6.13 18.63 -28.12
C THR A 78 5.63 17.69 -27.02
N ILE A 79 5.15 18.21 -25.89
CA ILE A 79 4.68 17.38 -24.78
C ILE A 79 3.39 16.64 -25.16
N THR A 80 3.39 15.33 -24.91
CA THR A 80 2.26 14.44 -25.16
C THR A 80 1.16 14.62 -24.10
N PRO A 81 -0.10 14.28 -24.40
CA PRO A 81 -1.19 14.30 -23.41
C PRO A 81 -0.92 13.41 -22.20
N LEU A 82 -0.21 12.28 -22.37
CA LEU A 82 0.14 11.36 -21.28
C LEU A 82 1.19 11.98 -20.34
N GLU A 83 2.26 12.56 -20.88
CA GLU A 83 3.28 13.27 -20.08
C GLU A 83 2.65 14.42 -19.29
N MET A 84 1.74 15.16 -19.93
CA MET A 84 0.99 16.24 -19.31
C MET A 84 0.13 15.76 -18.12
N ARG A 85 -0.61 14.65 -18.29
CA ARG A 85 -1.38 14.05 -17.19
C ARG A 85 -0.45 13.60 -16.06
N SER A 86 0.69 13.02 -16.38
CA SER A 86 1.68 12.59 -15.38
C SER A 86 2.17 13.77 -14.53
N ILE A 87 2.46 14.91 -15.17
CA ILE A 87 2.85 16.15 -14.50
C ILE A 87 1.76 16.66 -13.56
N GLU A 88 0.51 16.68 -14.00
CA GLU A 88 -0.62 17.13 -13.17
C GLU A 88 -0.76 16.27 -11.90
N LEU A 89 -0.62 14.95 -12.05
CA LEU A 89 -0.67 14.02 -10.93
C LEU A 89 0.52 14.21 -9.96
N MET A 90 1.72 14.48 -10.49
CA MET A 90 2.90 14.81 -9.69
C MET A 90 2.74 16.13 -8.91
N GLU A 91 2.02 17.12 -9.46
CA GLU A 91 1.70 18.33 -8.68
C GLU A 91 0.71 18.00 -7.55
N ASN A 92 -0.30 17.18 -7.86
CA ASN A 92 -1.32 16.77 -6.88
C ASN A 92 -0.71 16.00 -5.71
N ILE A 93 0.25 15.11 -5.94
CA ILE A 93 0.87 14.31 -4.88
C ILE A 93 1.60 15.16 -3.82
N CYS A 94 2.05 16.37 -4.19
CA CYS A 94 2.72 17.31 -3.30
C CYS A 94 1.76 18.11 -2.41
N ARG A 95 0.45 17.90 -2.52
CA ARG A 95 -0.56 18.63 -1.71
C ARG A 95 -0.63 18.05 -0.29
N LYS A 96 -0.70 18.94 0.71
CA LYS A 96 -0.70 18.59 2.15
C LYS A 96 -2.02 17.97 2.65
N ASP A 97 -3.09 18.02 1.86
CA ASP A 97 -4.45 17.58 2.21
C ASP A 97 -4.91 16.45 1.28
N LEU A 98 -4.11 15.39 1.19
CA LEU A 98 -4.53 14.17 0.49
C LEU A 98 -4.97 13.14 1.52
N THR A 99 -6.12 12.53 1.27
CA THR A 99 -6.50 11.31 1.99
C THR A 99 -5.49 10.19 1.66
N TRP A 100 -5.38 9.21 2.55
CA TRP A 100 -4.47 8.09 2.31
C TRP A 100 -4.86 7.31 1.04
N GLU A 101 -6.16 7.18 0.75
CA GLU A 101 -6.68 6.54 -0.47
C GLU A 101 -6.28 7.31 -1.74
N GLU A 102 -6.45 8.64 -1.74
CA GLU A 102 -6.03 9.47 -2.87
C GLU A 102 -4.52 9.39 -3.09
N SER A 103 -3.72 9.42 -2.01
CA SER A 103 -2.26 9.35 -2.11
C SER A 103 -1.79 8.06 -2.81
N ILE A 104 -2.32 6.90 -2.41
CA ILE A 104 -1.92 5.62 -3.01
C ILE A 104 -2.45 5.45 -4.43
N ASN A 105 -3.67 5.92 -4.71
CA ASN A 105 -4.24 5.87 -6.06
C ASN A 105 -3.47 6.77 -7.02
N LEU A 106 -3.08 7.98 -6.59
CA LEU A 106 -2.25 8.88 -7.40
C LEU A 106 -0.89 8.24 -7.72
N LYS A 107 -0.23 7.60 -6.76
CA LYS A 107 1.04 6.88 -7.00
C LYS A 107 0.89 5.77 -8.03
N ASN A 108 -0.18 4.98 -7.92
CA ASN A 108 -0.48 3.91 -8.86
C ASN A 108 -0.75 4.46 -10.26
N GLU A 109 -1.53 5.53 -10.38
CA GLU A 109 -1.83 6.18 -11.65
C GLU A 109 -0.60 6.79 -12.33
N ILE A 110 0.28 7.45 -11.54
CA ILE A 110 1.57 7.95 -12.05
C ILE A 110 2.40 6.79 -12.58
N ASN A 111 2.50 5.69 -11.83
CA ASN A 111 3.26 4.52 -12.24
C ASN A 111 2.73 3.91 -13.55
N GLU A 112 1.42 3.72 -13.68
CA GLU A 112 0.81 3.18 -14.91
C GLU A 112 1.01 4.11 -16.12
N LEU A 113 0.85 5.42 -15.95
CA LEU A 113 1.10 6.38 -17.03
C LEU A 113 2.56 6.39 -17.47
N GLN A 114 3.49 6.31 -16.53
CA GLN A 114 4.91 6.25 -16.86
C GLN A 114 5.29 4.94 -17.55
N ILE A 115 4.66 3.83 -17.18
CA ILE A 115 4.76 2.56 -17.90
C ILE A 115 4.17 2.67 -19.31
N GLU A 116 3.09 3.43 -19.50
CA GLU A 116 2.50 3.66 -20.83
C GLU A 116 3.40 4.54 -21.72
N ILE A 117 4.06 5.55 -21.14
CA ILE A 117 4.97 6.46 -21.86
C ILE A 117 6.29 5.76 -22.22
N HIS A 118 6.90 5.06 -21.28
CA HIS A 118 8.26 4.53 -21.42
C HIS A 118 8.31 3.02 -21.71
N GLY A 119 7.17 2.33 -21.61
CA GLY A 119 7.09 0.87 -21.65
C GLY A 119 7.40 0.23 -20.31
N ARG A 120 6.88 -0.98 -20.03
CA ARG A 120 7.18 -1.71 -18.80
C ARG A 120 8.60 -2.28 -18.86
N LYS A 121 9.42 -1.98 -17.85
CA LYS A 121 10.77 -2.55 -17.72
C LYS A 121 10.67 -4.07 -17.49
N LYS A 122 11.26 -4.86 -18.40
CA LYS A 122 11.21 -6.34 -18.37
C LYS A 122 12.43 -7.01 -17.73
N SER A 123 13.46 -6.24 -17.37
CA SER A 123 14.72 -6.75 -16.84
C SER A 123 15.18 -5.95 -15.63
N THR A 124 15.83 -6.64 -14.68
CA THR A 124 16.44 -6.05 -13.48
C THR A 124 17.80 -5.39 -13.75
N ALA A 125 18.30 -5.46 -14.99
CA ALA A 125 19.53 -4.78 -15.36
C ALA A 125 19.39 -3.26 -15.23
N VAL A 126 20.49 -2.60 -14.82
CA VAL A 126 20.55 -1.15 -14.60
C VAL A 126 20.15 -0.40 -15.86
N ASP A 127 20.67 -0.83 -17.02
CA ASP A 127 20.46 -0.18 -18.33
C ASP A 127 19.25 -0.72 -19.11
N ALA A 128 18.41 -1.56 -18.50
CA ALA A 128 17.25 -2.07 -19.22
C ALA A 128 16.22 -0.94 -19.47
N GLU A 129 15.78 -0.85 -20.72
CA GLU A 129 14.76 0.11 -21.16
C GLU A 129 13.40 -0.17 -20.48
N GLY A 130 12.66 0.92 -20.24
CA GLY A 130 11.34 0.92 -19.65
C GLY A 130 11.28 1.52 -18.25
N TRP A 131 10.09 1.49 -17.69
CA TRP A 131 9.75 2.06 -16.38
C TRP A 131 9.42 0.98 -15.36
N SER A 132 9.87 1.20 -14.13
CA SER A 132 9.62 0.35 -12.96
C SER A 132 9.11 1.17 -11.77
N GLU A 133 8.60 0.49 -10.75
CA GLU A 133 8.17 1.14 -9.51
C GLU A 133 9.32 1.88 -8.82
N ARG A 134 10.57 1.45 -9.05
CA ARG A 134 11.77 2.12 -8.55
C ARG A 134 11.99 3.47 -9.20
N ASP A 135 11.76 3.55 -10.51
CA ASP A 135 11.86 4.81 -11.28
C ASP A 135 10.75 5.77 -10.83
N THR A 136 9.54 5.25 -10.58
CA THR A 136 8.45 6.02 -9.93
C THR A 136 8.88 6.55 -8.57
N ALA A 137 9.54 5.73 -7.74
CA ALA A 137 9.97 6.15 -6.42
C ALA A 137 11.05 7.25 -6.48
N GLU A 138 12.01 7.12 -7.39
CA GLU A 138 13.03 8.14 -7.63
C GLU A 138 12.41 9.45 -8.12
N LEU A 139 11.47 9.38 -9.07
CA LEU A 139 10.73 10.53 -9.59
C LEU A 139 9.96 11.28 -8.51
N LEU A 140 9.36 10.54 -7.57
CA LEU A 140 8.61 11.11 -6.45
C LEU A 140 9.49 11.52 -5.25
N GLY A 141 10.79 11.21 -5.28
CA GLY A 141 11.70 11.43 -4.14
C GLY A 141 11.34 10.60 -2.90
N MET A 142 10.75 9.42 -3.11
CA MET A 142 10.29 8.51 -2.06
C MET A 142 11.09 7.21 -2.03
N SER A 143 10.96 6.43 -0.96
CA SER A 143 11.57 5.10 -0.92
C SER A 143 10.82 4.12 -1.83
N ASN A 144 11.57 3.27 -2.54
CA ASN A 144 11.00 2.22 -3.38
C ASN A 144 10.02 1.33 -2.59
N THR A 145 10.39 0.95 -1.37
CA THR A 145 9.52 0.16 -0.49
C THR A 145 8.19 0.84 -0.20
N SER A 146 8.18 2.16 0.01
CA SER A 146 6.92 2.89 0.25
C SER A 146 6.05 2.92 -1.00
N VAL A 147 6.65 3.19 -2.17
CA VAL A 147 5.91 3.29 -3.44
C VAL A 147 5.37 1.93 -3.86
N SER A 148 6.17 0.87 -3.79
CA SER A 148 5.71 -0.50 -4.05
C SER A 148 4.58 -0.92 -3.10
N ALA A 149 4.68 -0.59 -1.81
CA ALA A 149 3.60 -0.89 -0.86
C ALA A 149 2.31 -0.12 -1.19
N ASP A 150 2.43 1.14 -1.61
CA ASP A 150 1.29 1.97 -2.01
C ASP A 150 0.63 1.49 -3.30
N ILE A 151 1.42 1.13 -4.30
CA ILE A 151 0.93 0.57 -5.57
C ILE A 151 0.23 -0.77 -5.33
N ASN A 152 0.83 -1.65 -4.51
CA ASN A 152 0.20 -2.93 -4.14
C ASN A 152 -1.13 -2.69 -3.42
N LEU A 153 -1.15 -1.80 -2.42
CA LEU A 153 -2.37 -1.47 -1.68
C LEU A 153 -3.45 -0.85 -2.59
N ALA A 154 -3.07 0.04 -3.51
CA ALA A 154 -3.99 0.63 -4.48
C ALA A 154 -4.59 -0.41 -5.44
N ASN A 155 -3.80 -1.39 -5.88
CA ASN A 155 -4.30 -2.50 -6.70
C ASN A 155 -5.16 -3.46 -5.89
N ALA A 156 -4.80 -3.73 -4.64
CA ALA A 156 -5.62 -4.53 -3.73
C ALA A 156 -6.99 -3.89 -3.47
N LEU A 157 -7.08 -2.55 -3.34
CA LEU A 157 -8.35 -1.84 -3.16
C LEU A 157 -9.32 -1.99 -4.33
N LYS A 158 -8.82 -2.23 -5.55
CA LYS A 158 -9.66 -2.52 -6.72
C LYS A 158 -10.32 -3.90 -6.62
N VAL A 159 -9.63 -4.85 -5.99
CA VAL A 159 -10.07 -6.25 -5.86
C VAL A 159 -10.86 -6.47 -4.56
N PHE A 160 -10.45 -5.81 -3.48
CA PHE A 160 -11.02 -5.95 -2.13
C PHE A 160 -11.53 -4.58 -1.64
N PRO A 161 -12.76 -4.17 -2.02
CA PRO A 161 -13.34 -2.89 -1.61
C PRO A 161 -13.47 -2.72 -0.10
N GLU A 162 -13.49 -3.81 0.67
CA GLU A 162 -13.55 -3.82 2.12
C GLU A 162 -12.34 -3.15 2.80
N LEU A 163 -11.20 -3.07 2.11
CA LEU A 163 -10.01 -2.36 2.59
C LEU A 163 -10.24 -0.85 2.74
N LYS A 164 -11.26 -0.28 2.07
CA LYS A 164 -11.65 1.14 2.22
C LYS A 164 -12.26 1.47 3.58
N LYS A 165 -12.68 0.45 4.34
CA LYS A 165 -13.21 0.66 5.70
C LYS A 165 -12.12 1.10 6.69
N ALA A 166 -10.84 0.93 6.33
CA ALA A 166 -9.72 1.33 7.16
C ALA A 166 -9.67 2.85 7.35
N THR A 167 -9.37 3.29 8.57
CA THR A 167 -9.25 4.71 8.91
C THR A 167 -7.96 5.33 8.40
N ASN A 168 -6.92 4.52 8.23
CA ASN A 168 -5.60 4.94 7.79
C ASN A 168 -4.87 3.83 7.03
N LYS A 169 -3.79 4.23 6.33
CA LYS A 169 -2.95 3.34 5.51
C LYS A 169 -2.38 2.13 6.28
N ASN A 170 -2.01 2.29 7.55
CA ASN A 170 -1.42 1.18 8.33
C ASN A 170 -2.46 0.10 8.67
N GLU A 171 -3.68 0.51 8.98
CA GLU A 171 -4.80 -0.40 9.20
C GLU A 171 -5.17 -1.15 7.91
N ALA A 172 -5.24 -0.44 6.78
CA ALA A 172 -5.49 -1.06 5.47
C ALA A 172 -4.41 -2.11 5.11
N MET A 173 -3.13 -1.82 5.38
CA MET A 173 -2.06 -2.79 5.19
C MET A 173 -2.17 -4.03 6.09
N LYS A 174 -2.61 -3.87 7.35
CA LYS A 174 -2.84 -5.02 8.25
C LYS A 174 -3.99 -5.89 7.75
N MET A 175 -5.08 -5.28 7.31
CA MET A 175 -6.21 -6.01 6.72
C MET A 175 -5.79 -6.79 5.48
N LEU A 176 -5.02 -6.16 4.58
CA LEU A 176 -4.51 -6.82 3.38
C LEU A 176 -3.62 -8.03 3.72
N ARG A 177 -2.72 -7.91 4.71
CA ARG A 177 -1.89 -9.05 5.15
C ARG A 177 -2.73 -10.19 5.70
N LYS A 178 -3.79 -9.88 6.46
CA LYS A 178 -4.70 -10.90 6.99
C LYS A 178 -5.40 -11.65 5.85
N LEU A 179 -5.97 -10.92 4.89
CA LEU A 179 -6.60 -11.50 3.70
C LEU A 179 -5.63 -12.37 2.89
N GLN A 180 -4.38 -11.94 2.72
CA GLN A 180 -3.37 -12.74 2.04
C GLN A 180 -3.09 -14.06 2.76
N VAL A 181 -3.01 -14.06 4.08
CA VAL A 181 -2.84 -15.27 4.88
C VAL A 181 -4.03 -16.20 4.71
N ASP A 182 -5.25 -15.67 4.80
CA ASP A 182 -6.48 -16.45 4.68
C ASP A 182 -6.58 -17.12 3.29
N VAL A 183 -6.31 -16.37 2.21
CA VAL A 183 -6.31 -16.89 0.82
C VAL A 183 -5.22 -17.95 0.61
N ILE A 184 -4.01 -17.74 1.16
CA ILE A 184 -2.93 -18.73 1.07
C ILE A 184 -3.32 -20.01 1.82
N GLN A 185 -3.92 -19.89 3.01
CA GLN A 185 -4.40 -21.03 3.78
C GLN A 185 -5.49 -21.80 3.05
N GLU A 186 -6.45 -21.11 2.43
CA GLU A 186 -7.49 -21.73 1.60
C GLU A 186 -6.92 -22.47 0.39
N GLU A 187 -5.98 -21.85 -0.34
CA GLU A 187 -5.34 -22.46 -1.52
C GLU A 187 -4.47 -23.68 -1.13
N ILE A 188 -3.76 -23.61 -0.01
CA ILE A 188 -3.01 -24.76 0.54
C ILE A 188 -3.99 -25.89 0.89
N SER A 189 -5.08 -25.57 1.59
CA SER A 189 -6.12 -26.54 1.96
C SER A 189 -6.71 -27.21 0.73
N LYS A 190 -7.01 -26.42 -0.31
CA LYS A 190 -7.53 -26.92 -1.58
C LYS A 190 -6.53 -27.79 -2.33
N ARG A 191 -5.25 -27.40 -2.39
CA ARG A 191 -4.19 -28.21 -3.02
C ARG A 191 -3.92 -29.52 -2.28
N LEU A 192 -4.04 -29.52 -0.96
CA LEU A 192 -3.97 -30.74 -0.14
C LEU A 192 -5.16 -31.67 -0.44
N MET A 193 -6.35 -31.12 -0.64
CA MET A 193 -7.54 -31.89 -1.06
C MET A 193 -7.47 -32.38 -2.52
N GLU A 194 -6.88 -31.59 -3.42
CA GLU A 194 -6.79 -31.90 -4.86
C GLU A 194 -5.67 -32.87 -5.23
N LYS A 195 -4.59 -32.93 -4.44
CA LYS A 195 -3.60 -34.02 -4.52
C LYS A 195 -4.22 -35.32 -3.97
N ARG A 196 -5.14 -35.90 -4.74
CA ARG A 196 -5.63 -37.28 -4.58
C ARG A 196 -4.40 -38.18 -4.44
N ALA A 197 -4.23 -38.75 -3.25
CA ALA A 197 -3.14 -39.62 -2.87
C ALA A 197 -2.89 -40.70 -3.94
N ARG A 198 -1.71 -40.62 -4.57
CA ARG A 198 -1.28 -41.55 -5.61
C ARG A 198 -0.53 -42.74 -5.02
N THR A 199 -0.08 -42.62 -3.78
CA THR A 199 0.65 -43.68 -3.06
C THR A 199 -0.08 -44.08 -1.76
N PRO A 200 0.11 -45.31 -1.27
CA PRO A 200 -0.48 -45.77 -0.01
C PRO A 200 -0.10 -44.89 1.20
N ILE A 201 1.12 -44.32 1.19
CA ILE A 201 1.61 -43.42 2.24
C ILE A 201 0.85 -42.09 2.21
N GLU A 202 0.58 -41.55 1.02
CA GLU A 202 -0.22 -40.32 0.88
C GLU A 202 -1.68 -40.52 1.30
N GLN A 203 -2.23 -41.73 1.13
CA GLN A 203 -3.59 -42.05 1.61
C GLN A 203 -3.63 -42.11 3.13
N GLN A 204 -2.62 -42.71 3.76
CA GLN A 204 -2.48 -42.70 5.21
C GLN A 204 -2.26 -41.28 5.76
N LEU A 205 -1.44 -40.46 5.09
CA LEU A 205 -1.24 -39.06 5.46
C LEU A 205 -2.53 -38.25 5.35
N LEU A 206 -3.37 -38.49 4.34
CA LEU A 206 -4.66 -37.80 4.17
C LEU A 206 -5.70 -38.26 5.22
N ASP A 207 -5.74 -39.56 5.54
CA ASP A 207 -6.59 -40.08 6.63
C ASP A 207 -6.15 -39.52 7.99
N LEU A 208 -4.83 -39.45 8.23
CA LEU A 208 -4.26 -38.81 9.41
C LEU A 208 -4.56 -37.30 9.44
N SER A 209 -4.41 -36.58 8.32
CA SER A 209 -4.66 -35.13 8.28
C SER A 209 -6.10 -34.77 8.63
N ASN A 210 -7.07 -35.62 8.27
CA ASN A 210 -8.47 -35.44 8.63
C ASN A 210 -8.76 -35.73 10.11
N ARG A 211 -7.83 -36.33 10.85
CA ARG A 211 -7.94 -36.56 12.30
C ARG A 211 -7.26 -35.49 13.14
N TYR A 212 -6.46 -34.62 12.52
CA TYR A 212 -5.85 -33.48 13.22
C TYR A 212 -6.80 -32.28 13.21
N ILE A 213 -6.95 -31.66 14.38
CA ILE A 213 -7.60 -30.37 14.54
C ILE A 213 -6.51 -29.32 14.69
N VAL A 214 -6.30 -28.50 13.66
CA VAL A 214 -5.32 -27.42 13.67
C VAL A 214 -6.05 -26.11 13.98
N LYS A 215 -5.82 -25.54 15.15
CA LYS A 215 -6.42 -24.29 15.64
C LYS A 215 -5.43 -23.53 16.52
N ASP A 216 -5.73 -22.27 16.81
CA ASP A 216 -5.09 -21.57 17.93
C ASP A 216 -5.34 -22.36 19.23
N PHE A 217 -4.29 -22.53 20.04
CA PHE A 217 -4.37 -23.35 21.25
C PHE A 217 -5.45 -22.83 22.22
N PHE A 218 -5.50 -21.53 22.48
CA PHE A 218 -6.44 -20.97 23.46
C PHE A 218 -7.87 -20.90 22.95
N GLU A 219 -8.08 -20.84 21.64
CA GLU A 219 -9.42 -20.95 21.05
C GLU A 219 -9.88 -22.41 21.01
N GLY A 220 -9.02 -23.32 20.52
CA GLY A 220 -9.35 -24.73 20.34
C GLY A 220 -9.56 -25.47 21.65
N ILE A 221 -8.72 -25.24 22.66
CA ILE A 221 -8.78 -25.98 23.94
C ILE A 221 -10.10 -25.75 24.69
N ARG A 222 -10.79 -24.62 24.44
CA ARG A 222 -12.09 -24.30 25.07
C ARG A 222 -13.22 -25.22 24.60
N GLU A 223 -13.10 -25.78 23.40
CA GLU A 223 -14.07 -26.72 22.84
C GLU A 223 -13.84 -28.15 23.36
N VAL A 224 -12.68 -28.41 23.97
CA VAL A 224 -12.29 -29.72 24.49
C VAL A 224 -12.87 -29.92 25.90
N PRO A 225 -13.65 -31.00 26.12
CA PRO A 225 -14.20 -31.32 27.43
C PRO A 225 -13.11 -31.54 28.50
N ASP A 226 -13.49 -31.35 29.76
CA ASP A 226 -12.62 -31.65 30.88
C ASP A 226 -12.34 -33.16 30.94
N HIS A 227 -11.11 -33.52 31.32
CA HIS A 227 -10.67 -34.92 31.51
C HIS A 227 -10.84 -35.85 30.28
N SER A 228 -10.76 -35.31 29.05
CA SER A 228 -10.93 -36.07 27.82
C SER A 228 -9.63 -36.43 27.08
N ILE A 229 -8.47 -35.95 27.54
CA ILE A 229 -7.18 -36.11 26.85
C ILE A 229 -6.24 -36.98 27.69
N ASP A 230 -5.74 -38.06 27.10
CA ASP A 230 -4.85 -39.02 27.77
C ASP A 230 -3.35 -38.70 27.58
N LEU A 231 -3.00 -37.94 26.55
CA LEU A 231 -1.64 -37.49 26.29
C LEU A 231 -1.65 -36.05 25.79
N VAL A 232 -0.87 -35.20 26.44
CA VAL A 232 -0.57 -33.86 25.97
C VAL A 232 0.92 -33.81 25.66
N GLU A 233 1.25 -33.54 24.41
CA GLU A 233 2.63 -33.25 24.00
C GLU A 233 2.71 -31.76 23.71
N MET A 234 3.67 -31.06 24.33
CA MET A 234 3.82 -29.62 24.15
C MET A 234 5.25 -29.23 23.81
N ASP A 235 5.39 -28.37 22.81
CA ASP A 235 6.62 -27.69 22.43
C ASP A 235 6.44 -26.19 22.67
N PRO A 236 6.51 -25.72 23.94
CA PRO A 236 6.34 -24.31 24.24
C PRO A 236 7.45 -23.49 23.58
N PRO A 237 7.22 -22.20 23.30
CA PRO A 237 8.25 -21.40 22.69
C PRO A 237 9.46 -21.26 23.63
N TYR A 238 10.55 -21.98 23.36
CA TYR A 238 11.77 -21.94 24.19
C TYR A 238 12.66 -20.72 23.90
N GLY A 239 12.36 -19.98 22.83
CA GLY A 239 13.10 -18.79 22.43
C GLY A 239 12.85 -17.61 23.35
N ILE A 240 13.76 -17.37 24.30
CA ILE A 240 13.88 -16.07 24.97
C ILE A 240 14.93 -15.27 24.20
N ALA A 241 14.56 -14.11 23.66
CA ALA A 241 15.44 -13.19 22.94
C ALA A 241 15.95 -13.71 21.57
N LEU A 242 15.14 -14.52 20.89
CA LEU A 242 15.38 -14.97 19.52
C LEU A 242 15.44 -13.77 18.56
N GLN A 243 14.71 -12.69 18.86
CA GLN A 243 14.84 -11.39 18.16
C GLN A 243 16.14 -10.63 18.43
N ASP A 244 16.80 -10.81 19.57
CA ASP A 244 18.08 -10.15 19.85
C ASP A 244 19.26 -10.89 19.20
N LEU A 245 19.16 -12.22 19.07
CA LEU A 245 20.06 -13.04 18.24
C LEU A 245 19.97 -12.65 16.74
N LYS A 246 18.82 -12.17 16.24
CA LYS A 246 18.65 -11.67 14.86
C LYS A 246 19.51 -10.46 14.51
N LYS A 247 20.05 -9.72 15.49
CA LYS A 247 20.93 -8.56 15.22
C LYS A 247 22.37 -8.94 14.94
N HIS A 248 22.81 -10.14 15.31
CA HIS A 248 24.22 -10.52 15.24
C HIS A 248 24.59 -11.38 14.04
N ASP A 249 23.68 -12.21 13.53
CA ASP A 249 23.98 -13.08 12.38
C ASP A 249 22.99 -12.86 11.23
N ASN A 250 23.53 -12.48 10.07
CA ASN A 250 22.83 -12.43 8.76
C ASN A 250 22.47 -13.86 8.31
N ILE A 251 21.49 -14.49 8.97
CA ILE A 251 20.99 -15.82 8.59
C ILE A 251 19.59 -15.68 7.96
N ASP A 252 19.43 -16.41 6.86
CA ASP A 252 18.38 -16.36 5.85
C ASP A 252 16.92 -16.20 6.35
N ILE A 253 16.19 -15.31 5.66
CA ILE A 253 14.93 -14.69 6.08
C ILE A 253 13.67 -15.54 5.75
N GLN A 254 13.79 -16.74 5.18
CA GLN A 254 12.62 -17.40 4.58
C GLN A 254 11.86 -18.43 5.44
N LEU A 255 12.34 -18.86 6.60
CA LEU A 255 11.71 -19.98 7.34
C LEU A 255 11.01 -19.63 8.67
N HIS A 256 11.15 -18.42 9.22
CA HIS A 256 10.73 -18.16 10.61
C HIS A 256 9.91 -16.89 10.85
N THR A 257 9.22 -16.35 9.84
CA THR A 257 8.28 -15.22 9.99
C THR A 257 6.99 -15.56 10.77
N GLN A 258 6.80 -16.82 11.18
CA GLN A 258 5.61 -17.29 11.90
C GLN A 258 5.85 -17.62 13.38
N TYR A 259 7.08 -17.48 13.90
CA TYR A 259 7.33 -17.78 15.31
C TYR A 259 6.83 -16.63 16.19
N ASN A 260 5.67 -16.82 16.83
CA ASN A 260 5.14 -15.92 17.85
C ASN A 260 5.97 -16.06 19.13
N GLU A 261 7.03 -15.26 19.21
CA GLU A 261 7.85 -15.15 20.42
C GLU A 261 7.03 -14.51 21.54
N VAL A 262 7.04 -15.15 22.71
CA VAL A 262 6.40 -14.61 23.91
C VAL A 262 7.42 -13.73 24.62
N PRO A 263 7.11 -12.44 24.91
CA PRO A 263 8.02 -11.57 25.65
C PRO A 263 8.47 -12.22 26.96
N ALA A 264 9.75 -12.04 27.33
CA ALA A 264 10.32 -12.67 28.52
C ALA A 264 9.55 -12.33 29.82
N GLU A 265 9.04 -11.10 29.90
CA GLU A 265 8.22 -10.61 31.02
C GLU A 265 6.87 -11.33 31.14
N ASP A 266 6.28 -11.72 30.01
CA ASP A 266 4.98 -12.37 29.94
C ASP A 266 5.08 -13.91 29.94
N TYR A 267 6.29 -14.46 29.77
CA TYR A 267 6.51 -15.89 29.54
C TYR A 267 5.96 -16.77 30.66
N LEU A 268 6.23 -16.41 31.91
CA LEU A 268 5.72 -17.17 33.06
C LEU A 268 4.19 -17.14 33.13
N VAL A 269 3.60 -15.98 32.84
CA VAL A 269 2.13 -15.83 32.82
C VAL A 269 1.55 -16.66 31.67
N PHE A 270 2.16 -16.62 30.49
CA PHE A 270 1.76 -17.42 29.34
C PHE A 270 1.81 -18.91 29.65
N MET A 271 2.95 -19.42 30.13
CA MET A 271 3.13 -20.84 30.46
C MET A 271 2.17 -21.31 31.54
N SER A 272 1.92 -20.47 32.56
CA SER A 272 0.94 -20.80 33.60
C SER A 272 -0.48 -20.98 33.06
N ARG A 273 -0.86 -20.21 32.03
CA ARG A 273 -2.15 -20.36 31.35
C ARG A 273 -2.20 -21.62 30.51
N VAL A 274 -1.13 -21.92 29.76
CA VAL A 274 -1.04 -23.13 28.93
C VAL A 274 -1.18 -24.38 29.80
N ILE A 275 -0.35 -24.50 30.85
CA ILE A 275 -0.35 -25.66 31.74
C ILE A 275 -1.70 -25.83 32.43
N ARG A 276 -2.36 -24.73 32.82
CA ARG A 276 -3.70 -24.79 33.44
C ARG A 276 -4.73 -25.40 32.50
N GLU A 277 -4.75 -24.97 31.24
CA GLU A 277 -5.68 -25.52 30.26
C GLU A 277 -5.36 -26.97 29.90
N CYS A 278 -4.08 -27.33 29.78
CA CYS A 278 -3.65 -28.72 29.63
C CYS A 278 -4.16 -29.58 30.79
N TYR A 279 -3.94 -29.16 32.03
CA TYR A 279 -4.37 -29.92 33.21
C TYR A 279 -5.90 -30.07 33.30
N ARG A 280 -6.66 -29.06 32.86
CA ARG A 280 -8.13 -29.14 32.82
C ARG A 280 -8.63 -30.26 31.90
N VAL A 281 -8.04 -30.40 30.72
CA VAL A 281 -8.49 -31.39 29.72
C VAL A 281 -7.90 -32.78 29.96
N MET A 282 -6.86 -32.87 30.78
CA MET A 282 -6.14 -34.11 31.08
C MET A 282 -6.96 -35.09 31.93
N SER A 283 -7.04 -36.35 31.51
CA SER A 283 -7.69 -37.43 32.27
C SER A 283 -6.87 -37.80 33.52
N GLU A 284 -7.45 -38.52 34.49
CA GLU A 284 -6.78 -38.85 35.76
C GLU A 284 -5.45 -39.61 35.60
N ASN A 285 -5.30 -40.39 34.52
CA ASN A 285 -4.10 -41.20 34.23
C ASN A 285 -3.31 -40.68 33.01
N SER A 286 -3.50 -39.42 32.66
CA SER A 286 -2.88 -38.81 31.49
C SER A 286 -1.42 -38.44 31.70
N TRP A 287 -0.70 -38.28 30.60
CA TRP A 287 0.69 -37.82 30.56
C TRP A 287 0.80 -36.45 29.89
N LEU A 288 1.68 -35.59 30.45
CA LEU A 288 2.12 -34.32 29.89
C LEU A 288 3.64 -34.35 29.73
#